data_AF-A0A220XPF9-F1
#
_entry.id   AF-A0A220XPF9-F1
#
_cell.length_a   1.000
_cell.length_b   1.000
_cell.length_c   1.000
_cell.angle_alpha   90.00
_cell.angle_beta   90.00
_cell.angle_gamma   90.00
#
_symmetry.space_group_name_H-M   'P 1'
#
loop_
_entity.id
_entity.type
_entity.pdbx_description
1 polymer ?
#
loop_
_entity_poly.entity_id
_entity_poly.type
_entity_poly.pdbx_seq_one_letter_code
_entity_poly.pdbx_strand_id
1 'polypeptide(L)'
;MLTDPAVTSITIGFALSPHERRSASRTPRRESATSNATRTRPHTATAETSHSYAQRHADAGIPIDVLAELLDHRSYSVTRRYYRIGEDRRRDAVDTVTTLSFDRHGNRIWRDAHALLDSERARHAIGEVAVPDGTCTEPTNVKAGGGACPIRFRCVGCDHFRTNIAFLPDLQAYLDDLLRTRERLAATIDGVDEWARADATPTEEEITRIRRLINRIKGDIAELDDTERAQINDAVAIVRRHRAAHTVPLGMPTLAATPPAPATPASEATA
;
A
#
# COMPACT_ATOMS: atom_id res chain seq x y z
N MET A 1 -40.37 -97.99 31.04
CA MET A 1 -39.42 -97.45 30.03
C MET A 1 -38.60 -96.41 30.79
N LEU A 2 -37.32 -96.67 31.10
CA LEU A 2 -36.15 -96.54 30.21
C LEU A 2 -35.86 -95.06 29.86
N THR A 3 -34.71 -94.44 30.16
CA THR A 3 -33.54 -94.87 30.98
C THR A 3 -32.65 -93.64 31.34
N ASP A 4 -31.74 -93.79 32.32
CA ASP A 4 -30.58 -92.90 32.60
C ASP A 4 -29.46 -93.09 31.53
N PRO A 5 -28.44 -92.20 31.33
CA PRO A 5 -27.31 -91.94 32.27
C PRO A 5 -26.94 -90.42 32.45
N ALA A 6 -26.25 -89.96 33.51
CA ALA A 6 -24.84 -90.15 33.96
C ALA A 6 -23.76 -89.66 32.94
N VAL A 7 -22.60 -89.07 33.29
CA VAL A 7 -21.45 -89.49 34.16
C VAL A 7 -20.55 -88.23 34.45
N THR A 8 -20.18 -87.83 35.69
CA THR A 8 -18.99 -88.18 36.54
C THR A 8 -17.59 -87.76 35.98
N SER A 9 -16.51 -87.38 36.71
CA SER A 9 -16.15 -86.68 37.98
C SER A 9 -14.58 -86.65 38.10
N ILE A 10 -13.97 -86.49 39.31
CA ILE A 10 -12.51 -86.62 39.68
C ILE A 10 -11.65 -85.33 39.38
N THR A 11 -10.81 -84.67 40.22
CA THR A 11 -10.04 -84.84 41.51
C THR A 11 -8.64 -85.50 41.35
N ILE A 12 -7.50 -85.33 42.08
CA ILE A 12 -6.94 -84.76 43.35
C ILE A 12 -5.47 -84.29 43.02
N GLY A 13 -4.68 -83.45 43.71
CA GLY A 13 -4.79 -82.55 44.88
C GLY A 13 -3.48 -82.46 45.74
N PHE A 14 -3.10 -81.25 46.22
CA PHE A 14 -1.99 -80.89 47.16
C PHE A 14 -0.48 -81.11 46.81
N ALA A 15 0.34 -80.06 46.99
CA ALA A 15 1.82 -80.09 47.13
C ALA A 15 2.37 -78.79 47.80
N LEU A 16 3.68 -78.70 48.10
CA LEU A 16 4.33 -77.71 48.99
C LEU A 16 5.39 -76.79 48.30
N SER A 17 5.79 -75.72 49.01
CA SER A 17 6.91 -74.77 48.71
C SER A 17 8.32 -75.42 48.92
N PRO A 18 9.50 -74.76 48.74
CA PRO A 18 9.80 -73.33 48.45
C PRO A 18 11.02 -73.04 47.49
N HIS A 19 11.48 -71.77 47.48
CA HIS A 19 12.85 -71.26 47.16
C HIS A 19 13.35 -71.00 45.71
N GLU A 20 14.09 -69.86 45.56
CA GLU A 20 15.14 -69.51 44.56
C GLU A 20 14.82 -69.48 43.04
N ARG A 21 15.31 -68.54 42.19
CA ARG A 21 16.40 -67.50 42.23
C ARG A 21 15.98 -66.22 41.45
N ARG A 22 16.84 -65.18 41.43
CA ARG A 22 16.59 -63.86 40.78
C ARG A 22 17.01 -63.79 39.30
N SER A 23 16.21 -63.11 38.45
CA SER A 23 16.59 -62.11 37.40
C SER A 23 15.38 -61.78 36.49
N ALA A 24 15.17 -60.57 35.95
CA ALA A 24 15.76 -59.25 36.25
C ALA A 24 14.86 -58.08 35.75
N SER A 25 14.90 -56.94 36.45
CA SER A 25 14.67 -55.55 35.98
C SER A 25 13.28 -55.06 35.45
N ARG A 26 12.90 -53.86 35.94
CA ARG A 26 11.93 -52.85 35.39
C ARG A 26 10.42 -53.14 35.46
N THR A 27 9.81 -52.71 36.57
CA THR A 27 8.40 -52.24 36.68
C THR A 27 8.38 -50.84 37.36
N PRO A 28 7.29 -50.05 37.29
CA PRO A 28 7.43 -48.60 37.11
C PRO A 28 7.65 -47.76 38.38
N ARG A 29 8.29 -46.61 38.19
CA ARG A 29 8.33 -45.49 39.14
C ARG A 29 6.92 -44.93 39.32
N ARG A 30 6.56 -44.66 40.58
CA ARG A 30 5.31 -44.02 41.00
C ARG A 30 5.18 -42.63 40.36
N GLU A 31 4.36 -42.50 39.32
CA GLU A 31 3.98 -41.19 38.78
C GLU A 31 2.87 -40.58 39.65
N SER A 32 3.10 -39.34 40.08
CA SER A 32 2.08 -38.52 40.73
C SER A 32 1.04 -38.13 39.69
N ALA A 33 -0.24 -38.39 39.95
CA ALA A 33 -1.32 -37.99 39.07
C ALA A 33 -1.53 -36.47 39.08
N THR A 34 -0.70 -35.73 38.34
CA THR A 34 -0.96 -34.32 38.02
C THR A 34 -2.03 -34.28 36.92
N SER A 35 -3.26 -33.94 37.30
CA SER A 35 -4.42 -33.92 36.41
C SER A 35 -4.15 -33.10 35.14
N ASN A 36 -4.13 -33.78 33.98
CA ASN A 36 -3.84 -33.15 32.70
C ASN A 36 -5.08 -32.43 32.09
N ALA A 37 -5.87 -31.81 32.96
CA ALA A 37 -7.04 -31.00 32.63
C ALA A 37 -6.63 -29.53 32.47
N THR A 38 -7.29 -28.81 31.56
CA THR A 38 -7.05 -27.38 31.29
C THR A 38 -5.67 -27.06 30.69
N ARG A 39 -5.34 -27.72 29.57
CA ARG A 39 -4.64 -27.01 28.47
C ARG A 39 -5.65 -26.66 27.37
N THR A 40 -6.54 -25.73 27.68
CA THR A 40 -7.38 -25.07 26.68
C THR A 40 -6.45 -24.45 25.63
N ARG A 41 -6.52 -24.88 24.37
CA ARG A 41 -5.94 -24.09 23.27
C ARG A 41 -6.70 -22.76 23.25
N PRO A 42 -6.05 -21.61 23.46
CA PRO A 42 -6.74 -20.33 23.34
C PRO A 42 -7.16 -20.11 21.88
N HIS A 43 -8.06 -19.17 21.64
CA HIS A 43 -8.59 -18.84 20.30
C HIS A 43 -7.56 -18.12 19.40
N THR A 44 -6.25 -18.38 19.59
CA THR A 44 -5.18 -17.64 18.92
C THR A 44 -4.99 -18.05 17.46
N ALA A 45 -5.21 -19.31 17.08
CA ALA A 45 -5.08 -19.71 15.66
C ALA A 45 -6.04 -18.93 14.73
N THR A 46 -7.25 -18.61 15.19
CA THR A 46 -8.18 -17.72 14.49
C THR A 46 -7.84 -16.25 14.72
N ALA A 47 -7.49 -15.83 15.94
CA ALA A 47 -7.14 -14.43 16.20
C ALA A 47 -5.87 -13.96 15.44
N GLU A 48 -4.82 -14.78 15.36
CA GLU A 48 -3.57 -14.52 14.64
C GLU A 48 -3.80 -14.45 13.12
N THR A 49 -4.64 -15.33 12.57
CA THR A 49 -5.00 -15.29 11.15
C THR A 49 -5.89 -14.10 10.81
N SER A 50 -6.85 -13.74 11.68
CA SER A 50 -7.60 -12.48 11.59
C SER A 50 -6.71 -11.24 11.74
N HIS A 51 -5.71 -11.26 12.63
CA HIS A 51 -4.78 -10.15 12.84
C HIS A 51 -3.87 -9.96 11.62
N SER A 52 -3.36 -11.05 11.05
CA SER A 52 -2.59 -11.06 9.79
C SER A 52 -3.43 -10.62 8.60
N TYR A 53 -4.69 -11.06 8.51
CA TYR A 53 -5.64 -10.61 7.50
C TYR A 53 -5.88 -9.09 7.61
N ALA A 54 -6.24 -8.60 8.79
CA ALA A 54 -6.49 -7.19 9.06
C ALA A 54 -5.26 -6.31 8.76
N GLN A 55 -4.07 -6.72 9.21
CA GLN A 55 -2.85 -5.94 8.96
C GLN A 55 -2.53 -5.86 7.47
N ARG A 56 -2.67 -6.95 6.70
CA ARG A 56 -2.48 -6.90 5.23
C ARG A 56 -3.45 -5.95 4.52
N HIS A 57 -4.68 -5.82 5.00
CA HIS A 57 -5.66 -4.90 4.40
C HIS A 57 -5.38 -3.44 4.80
N ALA A 58 -4.94 -3.19 6.03
CA ALA A 58 -4.46 -1.86 6.44
C ALA A 58 -3.19 -1.45 5.67
N ASP A 59 -2.21 -2.36 5.51
CA ASP A 59 -0.97 -2.15 4.76
C ASP A 59 -1.20 -1.99 3.24
N ALA A 60 -2.28 -2.58 2.72
CA ALA A 60 -2.76 -2.37 1.34
C ALA A 60 -3.48 -1.02 1.15
N GLY A 61 -3.76 -0.28 2.23
CA GLY A 61 -4.42 1.01 2.18
C GLY A 61 -5.95 0.94 2.05
N ILE A 62 -6.60 -0.15 2.48
CA ILE A 62 -8.05 -0.19 2.61
C ILE A 62 -8.51 0.89 3.62
N PRO A 63 -9.58 1.66 3.35
CA PRO A 63 -10.15 2.60 4.32
C PRO A 63 -10.58 1.97 5.66
N ILE A 64 -10.48 2.72 6.76
CA ILE A 64 -10.71 2.21 8.13
C ILE A 64 -12.16 1.79 8.42
N ASP A 65 -13.11 2.38 7.72
CA ASP A 65 -14.53 2.02 7.71
C ASP A 65 -14.76 0.70 6.97
N VAL A 66 -14.24 0.57 5.74
CA VAL A 66 -14.29 -0.68 4.95
C VAL A 66 -13.61 -1.83 5.70
N LEU A 67 -12.45 -1.60 6.33
CA LEU A 67 -11.79 -2.63 7.13
C LEU A 67 -12.52 -2.91 8.47
N ALA A 68 -13.30 -1.97 9.00
CA ALA A 68 -14.15 -2.25 10.17
C ALA A 68 -15.31 -3.18 9.78
N GLU A 69 -15.93 -2.97 8.62
CA GLU A 69 -16.99 -3.82 8.09
C GLU A 69 -16.48 -5.25 7.79
N LEU A 70 -15.33 -5.37 7.11
CA LEU A 70 -14.66 -6.66 6.83
C LEU A 70 -14.24 -7.45 8.09
N LEU A 71 -14.29 -6.83 9.28
CA LEU A 71 -13.91 -7.44 10.57
C LEU A 71 -15.06 -7.49 11.59
N ASP A 72 -16.30 -7.13 11.21
CA ASP A 72 -17.46 -6.92 12.12
C ASP A 72 -17.13 -6.04 13.34
N HIS A 73 -16.27 -5.03 13.15
CA HIS A 73 -15.87 -4.12 14.21
C HIS A 73 -16.90 -3.00 14.41
N ARG A 74 -17.75 -3.16 15.41
CA ARG A 74 -18.74 -2.14 15.86
C ARG A 74 -18.14 -0.83 16.41
N SER A 75 -16.81 -0.66 16.35
CA SER A 75 -16.13 0.59 16.71
C SER A 75 -14.80 0.71 15.98
N TYR A 76 -14.63 1.81 15.23
CA TYR A 76 -13.37 2.15 14.54
C TYR A 76 -12.16 2.24 15.48
N SER A 77 -12.37 2.47 16.79
CA SER A 77 -11.29 2.48 17.79
C SER A 77 -10.53 1.15 17.88
N VAL A 78 -11.20 0.03 17.61
CA VAL A 78 -10.61 -1.32 17.57
C VAL A 78 -9.83 -1.51 16.28
N THR A 79 -10.43 -1.16 15.13
CA THR A 79 -9.77 -1.21 13.81
C THR A 79 -8.52 -0.31 13.77
N ARG A 80 -8.52 0.83 14.46
CA ARG A 80 -7.39 1.76 14.49
C ARG A 80 -6.08 1.17 15.05
N ARG A 81 -6.13 0.03 15.77
CA ARG A 81 -4.91 -0.71 16.16
C ARG A 81 -4.06 -1.11 14.96
N TYR A 82 -4.68 -1.59 13.87
CA TYR A 82 -4.00 -2.02 12.65
C TYR A 82 -3.39 -0.84 11.87
N TYR A 83 -4.05 0.32 11.96
CA TYR A 83 -3.61 1.52 11.29
C TYR A 83 -2.46 2.25 11.98
N ARG A 84 -2.21 2.13 13.29
CA ARG A 84 -1.15 2.92 13.96
C ARG A 84 0.21 2.86 13.23
N ILE A 85 0.77 1.67 13.07
CA ILE A 85 2.09 1.52 12.42
C ILE A 85 2.06 1.96 10.94
N GLY A 86 0.93 1.77 10.26
CA GLY A 86 0.74 2.22 8.86
C GLY A 86 0.50 3.73 8.72
N GLU A 87 -0.19 4.35 9.67
CA GLU A 87 -0.55 5.77 9.73
C GLU A 87 0.67 6.61 10.12
N ASP A 88 1.44 6.13 11.11
CA ASP A 88 2.73 6.70 11.52
C ASP A 88 3.74 6.57 10.37
N ARG A 89 3.99 5.37 9.82
CA ARG A 89 4.90 5.19 8.66
C ARG A 89 4.46 5.96 7.41
N ARG A 90 3.16 6.10 7.17
CA ARG A 90 2.61 6.94 6.09
C ARG A 90 2.91 8.41 6.34
N ARG A 91 2.76 8.87 7.59
CA ARG A 91 3.09 10.24 7.98
C ARG A 91 4.59 10.49 7.82
N ASP A 92 5.45 9.61 8.31
CA ASP A 92 6.90 9.69 8.13
C ASP A 92 7.26 9.75 6.65
N ALA A 93 6.68 8.87 5.81
CA ALA A 93 6.90 8.88 4.36
C ALA A 93 6.42 10.17 3.68
N VAL A 94 5.26 10.72 4.08
CA VAL A 94 4.77 12.02 3.61
C VAL A 94 5.72 13.14 4.03
N ASP A 95 6.16 13.15 5.29
CA ASP A 95 7.08 14.15 5.83
C ASP A 95 8.46 14.08 5.13
N THR A 96 8.99 12.87 4.87
CA THR A 96 10.22 12.64 4.08
C THR A 96 10.10 13.21 2.67
N VAL A 97 9.08 12.85 1.89
CA VAL A 97 8.94 13.40 0.52
C VAL A 97 8.65 14.91 0.54
N THR A 98 8.07 15.43 1.62
CA THR A 98 7.78 16.86 1.78
C THR A 98 9.04 17.69 1.97
N THR A 99 10.12 17.15 2.55
CA THR A 99 11.44 17.81 2.57
C THR A 99 11.98 18.10 1.16
N LEU A 100 11.59 17.27 0.18
CA LEU A 100 11.89 17.42 -1.24
C LEU A 100 10.67 17.95 -2.01
N SER A 101 10.13 19.08 -1.52
CA SER A 101 9.09 19.88 -2.20
C SER A 101 9.67 21.07 -2.95
N PHE A 102 9.12 21.32 -4.14
CA PHE A 102 9.57 22.27 -5.15
C PHE A 102 8.44 23.22 -5.58
N ASP A 103 8.80 24.44 -5.98
CA ASP A 103 7.90 25.37 -6.67
C ASP A 103 7.81 25.08 -8.18
N ARG A 104 7.01 25.85 -8.92
CA ARG A 104 6.89 25.73 -10.40
C ARG A 104 8.21 25.96 -11.16
N HIS A 105 9.23 26.54 -10.53
CA HIS A 105 10.55 26.83 -11.11
C HIS A 105 11.59 25.76 -10.75
N GLY A 106 11.27 24.83 -9.85
CA GLY A 106 12.19 23.82 -9.32
C GLY A 106 13.12 24.36 -8.22
N ASN A 107 12.73 25.40 -7.50
CA ASN A 107 13.39 25.82 -6.26
C ASN A 107 12.87 24.97 -5.09
N ARG A 108 13.73 24.50 -4.18
CA ARG A 108 13.26 23.85 -2.93
C ARG A 108 12.57 24.86 -2.03
N ILE A 109 11.44 24.45 -1.47
CA ILE A 109 10.63 25.25 -0.54
C ILE A 109 10.95 24.90 0.93
N TRP A 110 11.37 23.66 1.19
CA TRP A 110 11.37 23.05 2.52
C TRP A 110 12.74 23.00 3.23
N ARG A 111 13.67 23.92 2.93
CA ARG A 111 15.04 23.89 3.50
C ARG A 111 15.17 24.29 4.98
N ASP A 112 14.27 25.13 5.51
CA ASP A 112 14.41 25.69 6.87
C ASP A 112 13.48 25.06 7.92
N ALA A 113 12.70 24.04 7.55
CA ALA A 113 11.52 23.61 8.30
C ALA A 113 11.71 22.39 9.24
N HIS A 114 12.95 22.12 9.68
CA HIS A 114 13.19 21.26 10.86
C HIS A 114 12.82 21.95 12.20
N ALA A 115 12.54 23.26 12.19
CA ALA A 115 12.19 24.04 13.39
C ALA A 115 10.68 24.32 13.57
N LEU A 116 9.82 23.91 12.64
CA LEU A 116 8.37 24.16 12.72
C LEU A 116 7.66 23.14 13.62
N LEU A 117 6.68 23.61 14.39
CA LEU A 117 5.91 22.77 15.31
C LEU A 117 4.90 21.88 14.58
N ASP A 118 4.47 20.78 15.22
CA ASP A 118 3.39 19.89 14.72
C ASP A 118 2.13 20.65 14.28
N SER A 119 1.80 21.75 14.98
CA SER A 119 0.66 22.61 14.69
C SER A 119 0.81 23.40 13.37
N GLU A 120 2.02 23.65 12.92
CA GLU A 120 2.31 24.34 11.65
C GLU A 120 2.33 23.37 10.48
N ARG A 121 2.89 22.18 10.68
CA ARG A 121 2.75 21.04 9.75
C ARG A 121 1.27 20.72 9.48
N ALA A 122 0.44 20.72 10.53
CA ALA A 122 -1.01 20.56 10.42
C ALA A 122 -1.70 21.71 9.66
N ARG A 123 -1.28 22.98 9.88
CA ARG A 123 -1.81 24.14 9.14
C ARG A 123 -1.48 24.07 7.65
N HIS A 124 -0.26 23.66 7.28
CA HIS A 124 0.12 23.46 5.88
C HIS A 124 -0.74 22.37 5.21
N ALA A 125 -0.95 21.23 5.87
CA ALA A 125 -1.82 20.17 5.36
C ALA A 125 -3.31 20.58 5.20
N ILE A 126 -3.78 21.58 5.94
CA ILE A 126 -5.13 22.17 5.80
C ILE A 126 -5.16 23.28 4.73
N GLY A 127 -4.02 23.91 4.46
CA GLY A 127 -3.85 25.01 3.49
C GLY A 127 -3.56 24.57 2.06
N GLU A 128 -3.70 23.28 1.74
CA GLU A 128 -3.38 22.70 0.43
C GLU A 128 -4.50 21.81 -0.12
N VAL A 129 -4.61 21.76 -1.44
CA VAL A 129 -5.52 20.85 -2.15
C VAL A 129 -4.80 20.13 -3.29
N ALA A 130 -5.16 18.86 -3.53
CA ALA A 130 -4.60 18.07 -4.62
C ALA A 130 -4.96 18.67 -6.00
N VAL A 131 -3.98 18.65 -6.91
CA VAL A 131 -4.10 19.08 -8.32
C VAL A 131 -3.31 18.08 -9.20
N PRO A 132 -3.41 18.12 -10.55
CA PRO A 132 -2.47 17.40 -11.40
C PRO A 132 -1.02 17.69 -10.98
N ASP A 133 -0.23 16.61 -10.86
CA ASP A 133 1.21 16.59 -10.59
C ASP A 133 1.69 17.33 -9.33
N GLY A 134 0.80 17.62 -8.37
CA GLY A 134 1.17 18.27 -7.13
C GLY A 134 0.01 18.66 -6.20
N THR A 135 0.25 19.72 -5.43
CA THR A 135 -0.73 20.40 -4.58
C THR A 135 -0.81 21.90 -4.93
N CYS A 136 -1.88 22.55 -4.49
CA CYS A 136 -2.15 23.97 -4.71
C CYS A 136 -2.42 24.66 -3.37
N THR A 137 -1.70 25.76 -3.10
CA THR A 137 -1.79 26.55 -1.86
C THR A 137 -2.67 27.81 -1.97
N GLU A 138 -3.44 27.98 -3.07
CA GLU A 138 -4.28 29.17 -3.26
C GLU A 138 -5.54 29.09 -2.38
N PRO A 139 -5.70 29.95 -1.34
CA PRO A 139 -6.76 29.79 -0.34
C PRO A 139 -8.17 29.73 -0.92
N THR A 140 -8.45 30.46 -2.01
CA THR A 140 -9.74 30.44 -2.69
C THR A 140 -10.01 29.08 -3.34
N ASN A 141 -9.00 28.51 -4.00
CA ASN A 141 -9.10 27.21 -4.66
C ASN A 141 -9.10 26.05 -3.66
N VAL A 142 -8.33 26.16 -2.57
CA VAL A 142 -8.32 25.20 -1.44
C VAL A 142 -9.69 25.16 -0.77
N LYS A 143 -10.27 26.31 -0.44
CA LYS A 143 -11.64 26.42 0.11
C LYS A 143 -12.71 25.85 -0.84
N ALA A 144 -12.46 25.89 -2.15
CA ALA A 144 -13.33 25.33 -3.18
C ALA A 144 -12.99 23.88 -3.59
N GLY A 145 -12.15 23.16 -2.82
CA GLY A 145 -11.82 21.76 -3.09
C GLY A 145 -11.12 21.52 -4.43
N GLY A 146 -10.38 22.51 -4.95
CA GLY A 146 -9.72 22.44 -6.26
C GLY A 146 -10.62 22.80 -7.46
N GLY A 147 -11.90 23.12 -7.21
CA GLY A 147 -12.90 23.40 -8.24
C GLY A 147 -12.89 24.81 -8.83
N ALA A 148 -12.24 25.79 -8.19
CA ALA A 148 -12.35 27.21 -8.53
C ALA A 148 -11.13 27.80 -9.28
N CYS A 149 -10.14 27.00 -9.65
CA CYS A 149 -8.94 27.48 -10.34
C CYS A 149 -9.27 28.00 -11.77
N PRO A 150 -9.02 29.28 -12.10
CA PRO A 150 -9.32 29.83 -13.42
C PRO A 150 -8.39 29.32 -14.52
N ILE A 151 -7.17 28.89 -14.15
CA ILE A 151 -6.16 28.31 -15.06
C ILE A 151 -6.06 26.79 -14.84
N ARG A 152 -7.22 26.13 -14.77
CA ARG A 152 -7.35 24.69 -14.52
C ARG A 152 -6.47 23.87 -15.46
N PHE A 153 -5.83 22.84 -14.92
CA PHE A 153 -4.81 21.99 -15.56
C PHE A 153 -3.48 22.66 -15.94
N ARG A 154 -3.38 24.00 -16.04
CA ARG A 154 -2.13 24.72 -16.31
C ARG A 154 -1.31 24.99 -15.04
N CYS A 155 -1.24 24.01 -14.13
CA CYS A 155 -0.73 24.20 -12.77
C CYS A 155 0.75 24.61 -12.71
N VAL A 156 1.60 24.10 -13.62
CA VAL A 156 3.02 24.50 -13.75
C VAL A 156 3.18 25.97 -14.21
N GLY A 157 2.10 26.64 -14.61
CA GLY A 157 2.04 28.09 -14.80
C GLY A 157 1.98 28.90 -13.49
N CYS A 158 1.51 28.32 -12.38
CA CYS A 158 1.03 29.04 -11.21
C CYS A 158 2.03 29.13 -10.04
N ASP A 159 2.16 30.30 -9.40
CA ASP A 159 3.01 30.49 -8.21
C ASP A 159 2.51 29.78 -6.94
N HIS A 160 1.25 29.34 -6.94
CA HIS A 160 0.63 28.54 -5.87
C HIS A 160 0.74 27.03 -6.11
N PHE A 161 1.37 26.59 -7.20
CA PHE A 161 1.61 25.17 -7.47
C PHE A 161 2.85 24.68 -6.69
N ARG A 162 2.69 23.53 -6.05
CA ARG A 162 3.72 22.84 -5.28
C ARG A 162 3.80 21.42 -5.83
N THR A 163 5.00 20.90 -6.00
CA THR A 163 5.19 19.48 -6.31
C THR A 163 6.22 18.89 -5.37
N ASN A 164 6.30 17.57 -5.28
CA ASN A 164 7.34 16.90 -4.54
C ASN A 164 7.84 15.67 -5.29
N ILE A 165 8.93 15.09 -4.80
CA ILE A 165 9.61 13.95 -5.42
C ILE A 165 8.68 12.76 -5.77
N ALA A 166 7.58 12.53 -5.04
CA ALA A 166 6.64 11.45 -5.33
C ALA A 166 5.79 11.68 -6.60
N PHE A 167 5.80 12.88 -7.17
CA PHE A 167 5.17 13.21 -8.45
C PHE A 167 6.14 13.16 -9.64
N LEU A 168 7.44 12.90 -9.44
CA LEU A 168 8.42 12.85 -10.53
C LEU A 168 8.05 11.91 -11.70
N PRO A 169 7.49 10.70 -11.48
CA PRO A 169 7.06 9.85 -12.59
C PRO A 169 5.78 10.34 -13.27
N ASP A 170 4.94 11.08 -12.54
CA ASP A 170 3.67 11.62 -13.02
C ASP A 170 3.97 12.81 -13.97
N LEU A 171 4.87 13.71 -13.55
CA LEU A 171 5.45 14.77 -14.37
C LEU A 171 6.14 14.25 -15.65
N GLN A 172 6.79 13.08 -15.58
CA GLN A 172 7.40 12.45 -16.76
C GLN A 172 6.34 11.95 -17.75
N ALA A 173 5.30 11.26 -17.26
CA ALA A 173 4.18 10.84 -18.11
C ALA A 173 3.45 12.04 -18.75
N TYR A 174 3.32 13.15 -18.03
CA TYR A 174 2.76 14.40 -18.57
C TYR A 174 3.65 15.02 -19.66
N LEU A 175 4.98 15.04 -19.48
CA LEU A 175 5.91 15.48 -20.53
C LEU A 175 5.81 14.62 -21.79
N ASP A 176 5.76 13.29 -21.63
CA ASP A 176 5.66 12.35 -22.75
C ASP A 176 4.32 12.50 -23.50
N ASP A 177 3.23 12.80 -22.80
CA ASP A 177 1.92 13.07 -23.41
C ASP A 177 1.88 14.39 -24.18
N LEU A 178 2.49 15.46 -23.65
CA LEU A 178 2.61 16.75 -24.36
C LEU A 178 3.42 16.60 -25.66
N LEU A 179 4.51 15.83 -25.62
CA LEU A 179 5.33 15.56 -26.80
C LEU A 179 4.59 14.71 -27.84
N ARG A 180 3.95 13.62 -27.40
CA ARG A 180 3.11 12.75 -28.25
C ARG A 180 1.94 13.50 -28.89
N THR A 181 1.30 14.39 -28.14
CA THR A 181 0.17 15.19 -28.61
C THR A 181 0.62 16.21 -29.67
N ARG A 182 1.79 16.84 -29.50
CA ARG A 182 2.37 17.69 -30.55
C ARG A 182 2.74 16.91 -31.80
N GLU A 183 3.38 15.77 -31.67
CA GLU A 183 3.74 14.91 -32.82
C GLU A 183 2.48 14.49 -33.60
N ARG A 184 1.42 14.11 -32.88
CA ARG A 184 0.11 13.77 -33.46
C ARG A 184 -0.59 14.95 -34.15
N LEU A 185 -0.45 16.17 -33.65
CA LEU A 185 -1.06 17.38 -34.24
C LEU A 185 -0.24 17.98 -35.39
N ALA A 186 1.07 17.72 -35.40
CA ALA A 186 2.00 18.09 -36.46
C ALA A 186 1.94 17.12 -37.66
N ALA A 187 1.64 15.84 -37.42
CA ALA A 187 1.13 14.96 -38.47
C ALA A 187 -0.20 15.52 -39.00
N THR A 188 -0.37 15.57 -40.32
CA THR A 188 -1.55 16.16 -40.95
C THR A 188 -2.82 15.42 -40.52
N ILE A 189 -3.61 16.06 -39.65
CA ILE A 189 -4.98 15.62 -39.34
C ILE A 189 -5.92 16.38 -40.28
N ASP A 190 -6.47 15.67 -41.27
CA ASP A 190 -7.50 16.18 -42.17
C ASP A 190 -8.79 16.50 -41.40
N GLY A 191 -9.52 17.53 -41.83
CA GLY A 191 -10.80 17.93 -41.23
C GLY A 191 -10.72 18.65 -39.89
N VAL A 192 -9.53 19.12 -39.47
CA VAL A 192 -9.35 19.96 -38.26
C VAL A 192 -8.94 21.37 -38.66
N ASP A 193 -9.78 22.36 -38.29
CA ASP A 193 -9.51 23.79 -38.44
C ASP A 193 -8.20 24.22 -37.78
N GLU A 194 -7.50 25.17 -38.40
CA GLU A 194 -6.20 25.62 -37.90
C GLU A 194 -6.27 26.32 -36.53
N TRP A 195 -7.35 27.04 -36.23
CA TRP A 195 -7.54 27.64 -34.90
C TRP A 195 -7.67 26.56 -33.81
N ALA A 196 -8.35 25.45 -34.11
CA ALA A 196 -8.53 24.33 -33.19
C ALA A 196 -7.24 23.51 -33.06
N ARG A 197 -6.48 23.34 -34.15
CA ARG A 197 -5.12 22.76 -34.12
C ARG A 197 -4.21 23.59 -33.23
N ALA A 198 -4.23 24.91 -33.35
CA ALA A 198 -3.40 25.82 -32.57
C ALA A 198 -3.73 25.79 -31.07
N ASP A 199 -5.01 25.86 -30.68
CA ASP A 199 -5.44 25.80 -29.28
C ASP A 199 -5.15 24.43 -28.63
N ALA A 200 -5.36 23.34 -29.38
CA ALA A 200 -5.07 21.98 -28.91
C ALA A 200 -3.56 21.65 -28.84
N THR A 201 -2.68 22.44 -29.48
CA THR A 201 -1.25 22.15 -29.54
C THR A 201 -0.53 22.58 -28.24
N PRO A 202 0.12 21.64 -27.51
CA PRO A 202 0.94 21.98 -26.36
C PRO A 202 2.02 23.02 -26.66
N THR A 203 2.22 23.99 -25.76
CA THR A 203 3.16 25.08 -26.00
C THR A 203 4.61 24.67 -25.72
N GLU A 204 5.55 25.22 -26.48
CA GLU A 204 6.99 25.03 -26.22
C GLU A 204 7.40 25.54 -24.84
N GLU A 205 6.71 26.58 -24.32
CA GLU A 205 6.99 27.11 -22.99
C GLU A 205 6.58 26.11 -21.88
N GLU A 206 5.40 25.50 -21.99
CA GLU A 206 4.92 24.47 -21.05
C GLU A 206 5.86 23.26 -21.02
N ILE A 207 6.21 22.73 -22.20
CA ILE A 207 7.19 21.64 -22.36
C ILE A 207 8.55 22.04 -21.77
N THR A 208 9.00 23.28 -21.98
CA THR A 208 10.26 23.80 -21.45
C THR A 208 10.23 23.93 -19.93
N ARG A 209 9.13 24.43 -19.35
CA ARG A 209 8.94 24.54 -17.89
C ARG A 209 8.96 23.16 -17.23
N ILE A 210 8.23 22.20 -17.78
CA ILE A 210 8.15 20.82 -17.25
C ILE A 210 9.51 20.11 -17.37
N ARG A 211 10.21 20.22 -18.51
CA ARG A 211 11.59 19.71 -18.67
C ARG A 211 12.55 20.30 -17.63
N ARG A 212 12.48 21.62 -17.37
CA ARG A 212 13.30 22.28 -16.33
C ARG A 212 12.98 21.76 -14.93
N LEU A 213 11.69 21.62 -14.59
CA LEU A 213 11.24 21.09 -13.30
C LEU A 213 11.69 19.64 -13.07
N ILE A 214 11.50 18.75 -14.06
CA ILE A 214 11.97 17.36 -14.01
C ILE A 214 13.49 17.30 -13.85
N ASN A 215 14.24 18.13 -14.58
CA ASN A 215 15.70 18.14 -14.50
C ASN A 215 16.21 18.71 -13.17
N ARG A 216 15.51 19.68 -12.57
CA ARG A 216 15.77 20.13 -11.19
C ARG A 216 15.58 18.99 -10.19
N ILE A 217 14.40 18.37 -10.17
CA ILE A 217 14.10 17.26 -9.27
C ILE A 217 15.10 16.11 -9.45
N LYS A 218 15.50 15.78 -10.68
CA LYS A 218 16.54 14.76 -10.96
C LYS A 218 17.95 15.17 -10.47
N GLY A 219 18.34 16.43 -10.60
CA GLY A 219 19.61 16.95 -10.08
C GLY A 219 19.66 16.88 -8.56
N ASP A 220 18.63 17.41 -7.90
CA ASP A 220 18.44 17.36 -6.45
C ASP A 220 18.36 15.92 -5.88
N ILE A 221 17.99 14.93 -6.70
CA ILE A 221 18.08 13.49 -6.38
C ILE A 221 19.49 12.94 -6.59
N ALA A 222 20.22 13.40 -7.60
CA ALA A 222 21.58 12.94 -7.90
C ALA A 222 22.58 13.37 -6.80
N GLU A 223 22.31 14.49 -6.12
CA GLU A 223 23.13 15.01 -5.01
C GLU A 223 23.05 14.19 -3.69
N LEU A 224 22.04 13.32 -3.53
CA LEU A 224 21.83 12.51 -2.33
C LEU A 224 22.82 11.34 -2.20
N ASP A 225 23.12 10.90 -0.98
CA ASP A 225 23.84 9.63 -0.76
C ASP A 225 22.93 8.39 -1.01
N ASP A 226 23.53 7.20 -1.12
CA ASP A 226 22.78 5.97 -1.42
C ASP A 226 21.81 5.53 -0.31
N THR A 227 22.06 5.92 0.94
CA THR A 227 21.20 5.66 2.10
C THR A 227 20.01 6.61 2.10
N GLU A 228 20.24 7.91 1.91
CA GLU A 228 19.19 8.92 1.74
C GLU A 228 18.30 8.55 0.55
N ARG A 229 18.90 8.22 -0.59
CA ARG A 229 18.26 7.78 -1.82
C ARG A 229 17.36 6.56 -1.59
N ALA A 230 17.82 5.57 -0.81
CA ALA A 230 17.01 4.39 -0.46
C ALA A 230 15.79 4.78 0.38
N GLN A 231 15.97 5.53 1.47
CA GLN A 231 14.88 5.98 2.35
C GLN A 231 13.82 6.80 1.59
N ILE A 232 14.28 7.68 0.70
CA ILE A 232 13.43 8.53 -0.14
C ILE A 232 12.67 7.69 -1.19
N ASN A 233 13.29 6.68 -1.80
CA ASN A 233 12.60 5.76 -2.72
C ASN A 233 11.49 4.96 -2.01
N ASP A 234 11.74 4.48 -0.79
CA ASP A 234 10.73 3.79 0.02
C ASP A 234 9.57 4.72 0.41
N ALA A 235 9.88 5.94 0.83
CA ALA A 235 8.88 6.96 1.14
C ALA A 235 8.02 7.31 -0.09
N VAL A 236 8.64 7.50 -1.26
CA VAL A 236 7.93 7.68 -2.54
C VAL A 236 7.04 6.48 -2.87
N ALA A 237 7.51 5.25 -2.68
CA ALA A 237 6.72 4.04 -2.94
C ALA A 237 5.48 3.94 -2.03
N ILE A 238 5.60 4.30 -0.75
CA ILE A 238 4.48 4.38 0.21
C ILE A 238 3.47 5.46 -0.23
N VAL A 239 3.94 6.68 -0.51
CA VAL A 239 3.09 7.81 -0.88
C VAL A 239 2.38 7.57 -2.21
N ARG A 240 3.07 7.05 -3.24
CA ARG A 240 2.44 6.74 -4.54
C ARG A 240 1.42 5.60 -4.43
N ARG A 241 1.67 4.56 -3.62
CA ARG A 241 0.69 3.48 -3.36
C ARG A 241 -0.58 4.03 -2.71
N HIS A 242 -0.44 4.87 -1.70
CA HIS A 242 -1.58 5.51 -1.03
C HIS A 242 -2.37 6.42 -2.00
N ARG A 243 -1.68 7.23 -2.81
CA ARG A 243 -2.31 8.10 -3.83
C ARG A 243 -3.07 7.29 -4.88
N ALA A 244 -2.53 6.14 -5.32
CA ALA A 244 -3.19 5.26 -6.28
C ALA A 244 -4.44 4.57 -5.72
N ALA A 245 -4.45 4.24 -4.43
CA ALA A 245 -5.61 3.66 -3.74
C ALA A 245 -6.71 4.72 -3.42
N HIS A 246 -6.34 6.00 -3.29
CA HIS A 246 -7.22 7.11 -2.92
C HIS A 246 -7.28 8.18 -4.01
N THR A 247 -7.49 7.78 -5.27
CA THR A 247 -7.62 8.68 -6.41
C THR A 247 -8.90 9.51 -6.31
N VAL A 248 -8.78 10.75 -5.80
CA VAL A 248 -9.89 11.72 -5.75
C VAL A 248 -10.32 12.07 -7.18
N PRO A 249 -11.57 11.80 -7.59
CA PRO A 249 -12.03 12.07 -8.95
C PRO A 249 -12.36 13.57 -9.12
N LEU A 250 -11.32 14.41 -9.20
CA LEU A 250 -11.43 15.88 -9.30
C LEU A 250 -12.07 16.40 -10.60
N GLY A 251 -12.73 15.57 -11.42
CA GLY A 251 -13.17 15.92 -12.77
C GLY A 251 -12.00 16.13 -13.74
N MET A 252 -11.01 15.23 -13.67
CA MET A 252 -9.78 15.28 -14.47
C MET A 252 -10.02 14.74 -15.89
N PRO A 253 -9.39 15.30 -16.94
CA PRO A 253 -9.21 14.57 -18.18
C PRO A 253 -8.33 13.36 -17.88
N THR A 254 -8.86 12.17 -18.11
CA THR A 254 -8.09 10.94 -17.98
C THR A 254 -7.06 10.87 -19.11
N LEU A 255 -5.78 10.96 -18.77
CA LEU A 255 -4.73 10.46 -19.66
C LEU A 255 -5.05 8.99 -19.93
N ALA A 256 -5.32 8.65 -21.18
CA ALA A 256 -5.71 7.31 -21.56
C ALA A 256 -4.53 6.37 -21.32
N ALA A 257 -4.61 5.55 -20.27
CA ALA A 257 -3.62 4.52 -19.99
C ALA A 257 -3.50 3.63 -21.23
N THR A 258 -2.28 3.51 -21.77
CA THR A 258 -2.01 2.68 -22.95
C THR A 258 -2.54 1.27 -22.68
N PRO A 259 -3.50 0.75 -23.46
CA PRO A 259 -4.00 -0.60 -23.25
C PRO A 259 -2.83 -1.59 -23.42
N PRO A 260 -2.76 -2.67 -22.61
CA PRO A 260 -1.72 -3.68 -22.78
C PRO A 260 -1.80 -4.24 -24.20
N ALA A 261 -0.63 -4.40 -24.84
CA ALA A 261 -0.58 -4.87 -26.22
C ALA A 261 -1.27 -6.25 -26.32
N PRO A 262 -2.09 -6.50 -27.37
CA PRO A 262 -2.76 -7.77 -27.52
C PRO A 262 -1.71 -8.88 -27.63
N ALA A 263 -1.85 -9.91 -26.79
CA ALA A 263 -0.93 -11.05 -26.81
C ALA A 263 -1.01 -11.74 -28.18
N THR A 264 0.13 -11.80 -28.88
CA THR A 264 0.23 -12.49 -30.17
C THR A 264 -0.20 -13.95 -30.02
N PRO A 265 -1.20 -14.45 -30.76
CA PRO A 265 -1.56 -15.86 -30.70
C PRO A 265 -0.37 -16.69 -31.19
N ALA A 266 0.03 -17.68 -30.39
CA ALA A 266 1.03 -18.64 -30.81
C ALA A 266 0.48 -19.45 -31.98
N SER A 267 1.20 -19.47 -33.11
CA SER A 267 0.80 -20.27 -34.27
C SER A 267 0.99 -21.75 -33.95
N GLU A 268 -0.09 -22.50 -33.83
CA GLU A 268 -0.02 -23.97 -33.88
C GLU A 268 0.48 -24.37 -35.28
N ALA A 269 1.66 -24.98 -35.33
CA ALA A 269 2.24 -25.49 -36.57
C ALA A 269 1.82 -26.95 -36.76
N THR A 270 0.83 -27.17 -37.64
CA THR A 270 0.30 -28.50 -37.95
C THR A 270 0.90 -29.04 -39.24
N ALA A 271 2.06 -29.71 -39.15
CA ALA A 271 2.63 -30.60 -40.16
C ALA A 271 3.70 -31.52 -39.55
#